data_AF-A0AAW3NFA4-F1
#
_entry.id   AF-A0AAW3NFA4-F1
#
_cell.length_a   1.000
_cell.length_b   1.000
_cell.length_c   1.000
_cell.angle_alpha   90.00
_cell.angle_beta   90.00
_cell.angle_gamma   90.00
#
_symmetry.space_group_name_H-M   'P 1'
#
loop_
_entity.id
_entity.type
_entity.pdbx_description
1 polymer ?
#
loop_
_entity_poly.entity_id
_entity_poly.type
_entity_poly.pdbx_seq_one_letter_code
_entity_poly.pdbx_strand_id
1 'polypeptide(L)'
;MEQAFLFVVALLEALGLSLTNPGSAKITTWTDGGDQVEIAAAKVLSAVLSGSLRNLQFWRTASEDVFVAWENVQGGCTFSIYLDGLDSAFAVMLTSRLAESVLTRFRSKYDDGQAFAVEFE
;
A
#
# COMPACT_ATOMS: atom_id res chain seq x y z
N MET A 1 -2.61 -12.45 4.59
CA MET A 1 -1.95 -11.61 3.55
C MET A 1 -2.88 -11.26 2.40
N GLU A 2 -3.40 -12.23 1.62
CA GLU A 2 -4.20 -11.97 0.40
C GLU A 2 -5.29 -10.90 0.55
N GLN A 3 -6.21 -11.11 1.49
CA GLN A 3 -7.34 -10.20 1.73
C GLN A 3 -6.88 -8.80 2.16
N ALA A 4 -5.78 -8.71 2.92
CA ALA A 4 -5.24 -7.44 3.38
C ALA A 4 -4.58 -6.69 2.22
N PHE A 5 -3.82 -7.38 1.38
CA PHE A 5 -3.25 -6.81 0.16
C PHE A 5 -4.33 -6.29 -0.79
N LEU A 6 -5.33 -7.13 -1.11
CA LEU A 6 -6.44 -6.73 -1.99
C LEU A 6 -7.25 -5.56 -1.42
N PHE A 7 -7.37 -5.48 -0.08
CA PHE A 7 -8.00 -4.33 0.57
C PHE A 7 -7.21 -3.05 0.35
N VAL A 8 -5.87 -3.06 0.54
CA VAL A 8 -5.02 -1.89 0.32
C VAL A 8 -5.05 -1.46 -1.14
N VAL A 9 -4.97 -2.41 -2.09
CA VAL A 9 -5.10 -2.14 -3.52
C VAL A 9 -6.43 -1.44 -3.83
N ALA A 10 -7.56 -2.01 -3.39
CA ALA A 10 -8.88 -1.44 -3.65
C ALA A 10 -9.05 -0.04 -3.01
N LEU A 11 -8.48 0.18 -1.81
CA LEU A 11 -8.52 1.47 -1.14
C LEU A 11 -7.75 2.53 -1.94
N LEU A 12 -6.55 2.21 -2.41
CA LEU A 12 -5.72 3.14 -3.20
C LEU A 12 -6.31 3.38 -4.60
N GLU A 13 -6.89 2.36 -5.23
CA GLU A 13 -7.63 2.50 -6.50
C GLU A 13 -8.84 3.42 -6.37
N ALA A 14 -9.59 3.32 -5.27
CA ALA A 14 -10.71 4.22 -5.00
C ALA A 14 -10.29 5.69 -4.78
N LEU A 15 -9.01 5.92 -4.47
CA LEU A 15 -8.39 7.25 -4.36
C LEU A 15 -7.74 7.72 -5.67
N GLY A 16 -7.87 6.94 -6.75
CA GLY A 16 -7.37 7.31 -8.07
C GLY A 16 -5.91 6.91 -8.32
N LEU A 17 -5.35 5.97 -7.55
CA LEU A 17 -4.05 5.39 -7.83
C LEU A 17 -4.17 4.08 -8.63
N SER A 18 -3.13 3.73 -9.39
CA SER A 18 -3.03 2.46 -10.09
C SER A 18 -1.70 1.77 -9.84
N LEU A 19 -1.71 0.44 -9.77
CA LEU A 19 -0.47 -0.35 -9.73
C LEU A 19 0.42 -0.14 -10.96
N THR A 20 -0.22 0.11 -12.12
CA THR A 20 0.47 0.37 -13.38
C THR A 20 0.83 1.85 -13.47
N ASN A 21 2.11 2.16 -13.67
CA ASN A 21 2.58 3.53 -13.91
C ASN A 21 1.98 4.06 -15.23
N PRO A 22 1.27 5.22 -15.22
CA PRO A 22 0.66 5.79 -16.42
C PRO A 22 1.63 6.17 -17.53
N GLY A 23 2.87 6.53 -17.19
CA GLY A 23 3.91 6.93 -18.13
C GLY A 23 4.67 5.77 -18.76
N SER A 24 4.77 4.62 -18.08
CA SER A 24 5.60 3.49 -18.54
C SER A 24 4.83 2.19 -18.78
N ALA A 25 3.55 2.13 -18.37
CA ALA A 25 2.70 0.95 -18.40
C ALA A 25 3.26 -0.27 -17.62
N LYS A 26 4.15 -0.02 -16.66
CA LYS A 26 4.83 -1.05 -15.86
C LYS A 26 4.37 -1.02 -14.41
N ILE A 27 4.44 -2.17 -13.75
CA ILE A 27 4.30 -2.29 -12.29
C ILE A 27 5.69 -2.42 -11.71
N THR A 28 5.99 -1.63 -10.69
CA THR A 28 7.34 -1.55 -10.11
C THR A 28 7.36 -1.92 -8.63
N THR A 29 8.47 -2.52 -8.23
CA THR A 29 8.86 -2.83 -6.85
C THR A 29 10.31 -2.41 -6.66
N TRP A 30 10.77 -2.34 -5.42
CA TRP A 30 12.11 -1.93 -5.05
C TRP A 30 12.85 -3.08 -4.38
N THR A 31 14.11 -3.27 -4.75
CA THR A 31 15.01 -4.20 -4.09
C THR A 31 15.52 -3.61 -2.76
N ASP A 32 16.08 -4.46 -1.90
CA ASP A 32 16.72 -4.01 -0.65
C ASP A 32 17.92 -3.07 -0.90
N GLY A 33 18.49 -3.09 -2.11
CA GLY A 33 19.55 -2.18 -2.54
C GLY A 33 19.05 -0.80 -2.97
N GLY A 34 17.72 -0.59 -2.99
CA GLY A 34 17.12 0.66 -3.45
C GLY A 34 17.01 0.75 -4.98
N ASP A 35 17.08 -0.36 -5.71
CA ASP A 35 16.85 -0.36 -7.16
C ASP A 35 15.38 -0.62 -7.47
N GLN A 36 14.81 0.19 -8.36
CA GLN A 36 13.47 -0.06 -8.90
C GLN A 36 13.53 -1.14 -9.98
N VAL A 37 12.69 -2.15 -9.86
CA VAL A 37 12.57 -3.27 -10.80
C VAL A 37 11.13 -3.51 -11.20
N GLU A 38 10.96 -4.09 -12.39
CA GLU A 38 9.65 -4.37 -12.96
C GLU A 38 9.13 -5.75 -12.55
N ILE A 39 7.82 -5.84 -12.31
CA ILE A 39 7.13 -7.10 -12.06
C ILE A 39 5.94 -7.25 -13.01
N ALA A 40 5.79 -8.44 -13.60
CA ALA A 40 4.65 -8.73 -14.45
C ALA A 40 3.36 -8.77 -13.62
N ALA A 41 2.29 -8.13 -14.11
CA ALA A 41 0.99 -8.08 -13.42
C ALA A 41 0.48 -9.45 -12.98
N ALA A 42 0.60 -10.46 -13.85
CA ALA A 42 0.18 -11.82 -13.55
C ALA A 42 0.94 -12.48 -12.38
N LYS A 43 2.13 -11.97 -12.02
CA LYS A 43 2.97 -12.51 -10.93
C LYS A 43 2.77 -11.78 -9.60
N VAL A 44 2.19 -10.58 -9.60
CA VAL A 44 2.10 -9.71 -8.41
C VAL A 44 1.47 -10.47 -7.25
N LEU A 45 0.25 -10.97 -7.41
CA LEU A 45 -0.47 -11.64 -6.31
C LEU A 45 0.30 -12.86 -5.81
N SER A 46 0.79 -13.72 -6.70
CA SER A 46 1.57 -14.90 -6.29
C SER A 46 2.85 -14.55 -5.52
N ALA A 47 3.52 -13.45 -5.89
CA ALA A 47 4.75 -12.99 -5.24
C ALA A 47 4.48 -12.34 -3.87
N VAL A 48 3.33 -11.67 -3.71
CA VAL A 48 2.86 -11.18 -2.41
C VAL A 48 2.59 -12.36 -1.47
N LEU A 49 1.87 -13.38 -1.95
CA LEU A 49 1.47 -14.53 -1.13
C LEU A 49 2.64 -15.43 -0.74
N SER A 50 3.65 -15.56 -1.61
CA SER A 50 4.89 -16.28 -1.27
C SER A 50 5.80 -15.50 -0.31
N GLY A 51 5.55 -14.19 -0.11
CA GLY A 51 6.40 -13.30 0.66
C GLY A 51 7.70 -12.89 -0.06
N SER A 52 7.84 -13.24 -1.35
CA SER A 52 8.97 -12.78 -2.17
C SER A 52 8.85 -11.32 -2.59
N LEU A 53 7.65 -10.76 -2.51
CA LEU A 53 7.38 -9.34 -2.73
C LEU A 53 6.94 -8.71 -1.40
N ARG A 54 7.57 -7.59 -1.05
CA ARG A 54 7.32 -6.86 0.22
C ARG A 54 7.00 -5.39 0.01
N ASN A 55 6.98 -4.92 -1.22
CA ASN A 55 6.60 -3.57 -1.55
C ASN A 55 6.10 -3.45 -2.99
N LEU A 56 5.33 -2.41 -3.26
CA LEU A 56 4.89 -2.00 -4.59
C LEU A 56 4.72 -0.48 -4.63
N GLN A 57 4.81 0.07 -5.83
CA GLN A 57 4.52 1.47 -6.10
C GLN A 57 3.17 1.62 -6.79
N PHE A 58 2.36 2.55 -6.29
CA PHE A 58 1.05 2.89 -6.81
C PHE A 58 1.09 4.32 -7.34
N TRP A 59 0.55 4.57 -8.51
CA TRP A 59 0.79 5.79 -9.26
C TRP A 59 -0.50 6.57 -9.44
N ARG A 60 -0.45 7.87 -9.19
CA ARG A 60 -1.53 8.80 -9.55
C ARG A 60 -1.25 9.48 -10.88
N THR A 61 0.01 9.88 -11.07
CA THR A 61 0.54 10.42 -12.33
C THR A 61 1.91 9.81 -12.61
N ALA A 62 2.66 10.34 -13.59
CA ALA A 62 4.02 9.88 -13.86
C ALA A 62 5.04 10.33 -12.79
N SER A 63 4.69 11.30 -11.94
CA SER A 63 5.58 11.91 -10.92
C SER A 63 4.96 11.98 -9.53
N GLU A 64 3.75 11.45 -9.35
CA GLU A 64 3.06 11.38 -8.07
C GLU A 64 2.71 9.92 -7.79
N ASP A 65 3.16 9.43 -6.65
CA ASP A 65 3.02 8.04 -6.30
C ASP A 65 2.96 7.77 -4.79
N VAL A 66 2.57 6.54 -4.48
CA VAL A 66 2.52 5.98 -3.15
C VAL A 66 3.33 4.71 -3.16
N PHE A 67 4.46 4.72 -2.45
CA PHE A 67 5.21 3.52 -2.16
C PHE A 67 4.58 2.82 -0.95
N VAL A 68 4.22 1.55 -1.12
CA VAL A 68 3.63 0.73 -0.07
C VAL A 68 4.57 -0.42 0.21
N ALA A 69 5.06 -0.51 1.44
CA ALA A 69 5.82 -1.65 1.94
C ALA A 69 4.99 -2.41 2.98
N TRP A 70 5.28 -3.69 3.17
CA TRP A 70 4.63 -4.48 4.22
C TRP A 70 5.53 -5.55 4.80
N GLU A 71 5.22 -5.90 6.04
CA GLU A 71 5.85 -6.98 6.77
C GLU A 71 4.80 -7.92 7.33
N ASN A 72 5.06 -9.22 7.25
CA ASN A 72 4.24 -10.22 7.92
C ASN A 72 4.66 -10.27 9.39
N VAL A 73 3.71 -10.05 10.30
CA VAL A 73 3.91 -10.14 11.75
C VAL A 73 3.12 -11.32 12.30
N GLN A 74 3.40 -11.75 13.53
CA GLN A 74 2.60 -12.80 14.15
C GLN A 74 1.13 -12.38 14.21
N GLY A 75 0.26 -13.16 13.55
CA GLY A 75 -1.19 -12.91 13.53
C GLY A 75 -1.66 -11.87 12.51
N GLY A 76 -0.79 -11.27 11.68
CA GLY A 76 -1.21 -10.23 10.75
C GLY A 76 -0.13 -9.74 9.77
N CYS A 77 -0.32 -8.52 9.28
CA CYS A 77 0.64 -7.81 8.45
C CYS A 77 0.55 -6.32 8.71
N THR A 78 1.69 -5.64 8.72
CA THR A 78 1.78 -4.19 8.85
C THR A 78 2.06 -3.61 7.46
N PHE A 79 1.31 -2.58 7.07
CA PHE A 79 1.57 -1.82 5.85
C PHE A 79 2.11 -0.44 6.21
N SER A 80 3.25 -0.09 5.61
CA SER A 80 3.84 1.23 5.68
C SER A 80 3.60 1.94 4.35
N ILE A 81 3.04 3.14 4.39
CA ILE A 81 2.60 3.90 3.22
C ILE A 81 3.35 5.21 3.16
N TYR A 82 4.08 5.43 2.08
CA TYR A 82 4.93 6.59 1.85
C TYR A 82 4.40 7.36 0.65
N LEU A 83 4.28 8.68 0.79
CA LEU A 83 3.73 9.57 -0.24
C LEU A 83 4.88 10.32 -0.92
N ASP A 84 4.93 10.28 -2.25
CA ASP A 84 5.90 11.05 -3.04
C ASP A 84 5.19 11.91 -4.09
N GLY A 85 5.57 13.18 -4.17
CA GLY A 85 4.95 14.18 -5.04
C GLY A 85 3.50 14.55 -4.72
N LEU A 86 2.84 13.90 -3.75
CA LEU A 86 1.43 14.13 -3.41
C LEU A 86 1.24 15.30 -2.43
N ASP A 87 0.16 16.06 -2.63
CA ASP A 87 -0.17 17.20 -1.77
C ASP A 87 -0.81 16.82 -0.43
N SER A 88 -0.90 17.81 0.46
CA SER A 88 -1.50 17.62 1.79
C SER A 88 -2.98 17.27 1.74
N ALA A 89 -3.71 17.72 0.72
CA ALA A 89 -5.12 17.37 0.55
C ALA A 89 -5.29 15.88 0.28
N PHE A 90 -4.41 15.31 -0.55
CA PHE A 90 -4.36 13.88 -0.79
C PHE A 90 -4.00 13.11 0.48
N ALA A 91 -2.98 13.54 1.23
CA ALA A 91 -2.59 12.91 2.48
C ALA A 91 -3.76 12.85 3.48
N VAL A 92 -4.47 13.96 3.68
CA VAL A 92 -5.66 14.02 4.55
C VAL A 92 -6.74 13.06 4.09
N MET A 93 -7.01 12.99 2.77
CA MET A 93 -8.00 12.09 2.20
C MET A 93 -7.64 10.62 2.44
N LEU A 94 -6.38 10.24 2.20
CA LEU A 94 -5.89 8.88 2.44
C LEU A 94 -6.00 8.48 3.91
N THR A 95 -5.48 9.30 4.82
CA THR A 95 -5.55 9.07 6.27
C THR A 95 -7.00 8.93 6.72
N SER A 96 -7.90 9.79 6.22
CA SER A 96 -9.33 9.73 6.55
C SER A 96 -9.98 8.42 6.11
N ARG A 97 -9.67 7.93 4.89
CA ARG A 97 -10.20 6.64 4.40
C ARG A 97 -9.65 5.43 5.13
N LEU A 98 -8.37 5.47 5.52
CA LEU A 98 -7.77 4.43 6.35
C LEU A 98 -8.42 4.42 7.74
N ALA A 99 -8.54 5.57 8.38
CA ALA A 99 -9.20 5.71 9.68
C ALA A 99 -10.66 5.24 9.62
N GLU A 100 -11.43 5.64 8.59
CA GLU A 100 -12.80 5.17 8.37
C GLU A 100 -12.85 3.65 8.26
N SER A 101 -11.97 3.05 7.46
CA SER A 101 -11.92 1.60 7.28
C SER A 101 -11.61 0.87 8.58
N VAL A 102 -10.65 1.39 9.37
CA VAL A 102 -10.31 0.83 10.67
C VAL A 102 -11.50 0.90 11.63
N LEU A 103 -12.14 2.07 11.73
CA LEU A 103 -13.24 2.32 12.67
C LEU A 103 -14.56 1.65 12.29
N THR A 104 -14.78 1.34 11.02
CA THR A 104 -16.05 0.75 10.54
C THR A 104 -15.92 -0.74 10.21
N ARG A 105 -14.93 -1.12 9.40
CA ARG A 105 -14.75 -2.48 8.87
C ARG A 105 -13.98 -3.38 9.82
N PHE A 106 -12.94 -2.83 10.47
CA PHE A 106 -12.03 -3.62 11.31
C PHE A 106 -12.23 -3.42 12.81
N ARG A 107 -13.31 -2.72 13.20
CA ARG A 107 -13.62 -2.37 14.60
C ARG A 107 -13.55 -3.52 15.61
N SER A 108 -13.84 -4.74 15.15
CA SER A 108 -13.89 -5.95 15.99
C SER A 108 -12.65 -6.83 15.82
N LYS A 109 -11.58 -6.32 15.22
CA LYS A 109 -10.39 -7.09 14.83
C LYS A 109 -9.11 -6.67 15.56
N TYR A 110 -9.13 -5.52 16.22
CA TYR A 110 -7.95 -5.03 16.93
C TYR A 110 -8.00 -5.28 18.43
N ASP A 111 -9.05 -5.92 18.97
CA ASP A 111 -9.25 -6.14 20.42
C ASP A 111 -8.90 -4.87 21.22
N ASP A 112 -7.75 -4.85 21.92
CA ASP A 112 -7.20 -3.71 22.67
C ASP A 112 -5.87 -3.14 22.10
N GLY A 113 -5.46 -3.57 20.90
CA GLY A 113 -4.23 -3.18 20.23
C GLY A 113 -4.34 -1.90 19.38
N GLN A 114 -3.20 -1.43 18.89
CA GLN A 114 -3.11 -0.29 17.99
C GLN A 114 -3.72 -0.64 16.62
N ALA A 115 -4.86 -0.03 16.31
CA ALA A 115 -5.57 -0.25 15.06
C ALA A 115 -5.13 0.69 13.93
N PHE A 116 -4.69 1.90 14.29
CA PHE A 116 -4.19 2.93 13.39
C PHE A 116 -3.34 3.91 14.20
N ALA A 117 -2.21 4.36 13.66
CA ALA A 117 -1.45 5.46 14.23
C ALA A 117 -0.82 6.32 13.15
N VAL A 118 -0.57 7.57 13.51
CA VAL A 118 0.30 8.50 12.79
C VAL A 118 1.50 8.69 13.70
N GLU A 119 2.64 8.17 13.27
CA GLU A 119 3.89 8.23 14.03
C GLU A 119 4.82 9.28 13.40
N PHE A 120 5.61 9.94 14.24
CA PHE A 120 6.62 10.92 13.83
C PHE A 120 7.97 10.44 14.37
N GLU A 121 9.04 10.65 13.60
CA GLU A 121 10.42 10.49 14.08
C GLU A 121 10.86 11.68 14.95
#